data_AF-F7S4M6-F1
#
_entry.id   AF-F7S4M6-F1
#
_cell.length_a   1.000
_cell.length_b   1.000
_cell.length_c   1.000
_cell.angle_alpha   90.00
_cell.angle_beta   90.00
_cell.angle_gamma   90.00
#
_symmetry.space_group_name_H-M   'P 1'
#
loop_
_entity.id
_entity.type
_entity.pdbx_description
1 polymer ?
#
loop_
_entity_poly.entity_id
_entity_poly.type
_entity_poly.pdbx_seq_one_letter_code
_entity_poly.pdbx_strand_id
1 'polypeptide(L)' 'MRRFLHEIVSDAAGRSDGMALLSVLGVLSYICLGVFAVVVRGQLFAPEAYGMGLGSAIAAGAFGMGLKARFGGNARCQP' A
#
# COMPACT_ATOMS: atom_id res chain seq x y z
N MET A 1 4.80 -2.23 -19.44
CA MET A 1 5.00 -1.59 -18.13
C MET A 1 4.45 -0.16 -18.04
N ARG A 2 4.78 0.78 -18.95
CA ARG A 2 4.22 2.15 -18.92
C ARG A 2 2.68 2.23 -18.97
N ARG A 3 2.03 1.39 -19.78
CA ARG A 3 0.56 1.36 -19.87
C ARG A 3 -0.10 0.98 -18.55
N PHE A 4 0.43 -0.01 -17.84
CA PHE A 4 -0.13 -0.47 -16.56
C PHE A 4 -0.06 0.60 -15.47
N LEU A 5 1.06 1.34 -15.37
CA LEU A 5 1.15 2.49 -14.46
C LEU A 5 0.18 3.60 -14.86
N HIS A 6 0.02 3.87 -16.16
CA HIS A 6 -0.88 4.90 -16.66
C HIS A 6 -2.36 4.50 -16.46
N GLU A 7 -2.66 3.21 -16.50
CA GLU A 7 -3.99 2.64 -16.28
C GLU A 7 -4.35 2.69 -14.79
N ILE A 8 -3.43 2.35 -13.89
CA ILE A 8 -3.60 2.53 -12.42
C ILE A 8 -3.79 4.01 -12.05
N VAL A 9 -3.03 4.91 -12.66
CA VAL A 9 -3.12 6.35 -12.39
C VAL A 9 -4.37 6.97 -13.02
N SER A 10 -4.77 6.53 -14.22
CA SER A 10 -5.93 7.08 -14.93
C SER A 10 -7.27 6.54 -14.41
N ASP A 11 -7.32 5.29 -13.92
CA ASP A 11 -8.51 4.71 -13.28
C ASP A 11 -8.77 5.33 -11.90
N ALA A 12 -7.71 5.81 -11.24
CA ALA A 12 -7.79 6.53 -9.95
C ALA A 12 -8.42 7.94 -10.05
N ALA A 13 -8.54 8.52 -11.25
CA ALA A 13 -9.13 9.85 -11.44
C ALA A 13 -10.67 9.86 -11.36
N GLY A 14 -11.32 8.67 -11.39
CA GLY A 14 -12.77 8.57 -11.58
C GLY A 14 -13.61 8.17 -10.36
N ARG A 15 -13.24 7.15 -9.56
CA ARG A 15 -14.15 6.69 -8.48
C ARG A 15 -13.62 5.82 -7.33
N SER A 16 -12.38 5.34 -7.32
CA SER A 16 -11.82 4.51 -6.23
C SER A 16 -10.30 4.63 -6.37
N ASP A 17 -9.44 4.76 -5.37
CA ASP A 17 -9.49 4.29 -4.00
C ASP A 17 -8.26 4.92 -3.33
N GLY A 18 -8.36 6.11 -2.73
CA GLY A 18 -7.18 6.80 -2.16
C GLY A 18 -6.39 5.95 -1.14
N MET A 19 -7.09 5.03 -0.45
CA MET A 19 -6.48 4.03 0.42
C MET A 19 -5.67 2.96 -0.34
N ALA A 20 -6.06 2.58 -1.56
CA ALA A 20 -5.25 1.69 -2.40
C ALA A 20 -3.96 2.36 -2.86
N LEU A 21 -4.05 3.61 -3.29
CA LEU A 21 -2.85 4.38 -3.63
C LEU A 21 -1.92 4.54 -2.42
N LEU A 22 -2.45 4.88 -1.25
CA LEU A 22 -1.66 4.99 -0.02
C LEU A 22 -1.05 3.65 0.43
N SER A 23 -1.79 2.55 0.29
CA SER A 23 -1.29 1.20 0.57
C SER A 23 -0.15 0.82 -0.36
N VAL A 24 -0.32 1.02 -1.68
CA VAL A 24 0.71 0.74 -2.68
C VAL A 24 1.94 1.61 -2.42
N LEU A 25 1.75 2.91 -2.17
CA LEU A 25 2.83 3.85 -1.84
C LEU A 25 3.58 3.43 -0.57
N GLY A 26 2.87 3.00 0.47
CA GLY A 26 3.45 2.53 1.73
C GLY A 26 4.31 1.29 1.56
N VAL A 27 3.83 0.30 0.81
CA VAL A 27 4.59 -0.93 0.50
C VAL A 27 5.83 -0.60 -0.33
N LEU A 28 5.71 0.25 -1.36
CA LEU A 28 6.84 0.69 -2.17
C LEU A 28 7.89 1.44 -1.34
N SER A 29 7.44 2.29 -0.43
CA SER A 29 8.34 3.04 0.46
C SER A 29 9.10 2.11 1.40
N TYR A 30 8.43 1.10 1.96
CA TYR A 30 9.07 0.08 2.80
C TYR A 30 10.16 -0.68 2.05
N ILE A 31 9.89 -1.09 0.80
CA ILE A 31 10.86 -1.79 -0.04
C ILE A 31 12.09 -0.90 -0.32
N CYS A 32 11.86 0.37 -0.69
CA CYS A 32 12.94 1.32 -0.93
C CYS A 32 13.79 1.57 0.33
N LEU A 33 13.17 1.66 1.52
CA LEU A 33 13.90 1.82 2.78
C LEU A 33 14.77 0.59 3.09
N GLY A 34 14.28 -0.62 2.84
CA GLY A 34 15.06 -1.84 3.03
C GLY A 34 16.29 -1.88 2.13
N VAL A 35 16.12 -1.57 0.85
CA VAL A 35 17.25 -1.48 -0.11
C VAL A 35 18.24 -0.40 0.31
N PHE A 36 17.76 0.77 0.73
CA PHE A 36 18.63 1.85 1.23
C PHE A 36 19.42 1.43 2.48
N ALA A 37 18.77 0.75 3.43
CA ALA A 37 19.42 0.29 4.65
C ALA A 37 20.58 -0.69 4.38
N VAL A 38 20.39 -1.61 3.43
CA VAL A 38 21.40 -2.61 3.07
C VAL A 38 22.48 -2.01 2.18
N VAL A 39 22.10 -1.32 1.11
CA VAL A 39 23.03 -0.86 0.06
C VAL A 39 23.77 0.41 0.46
N VAL A 40 23.10 1.35 1.12
CA VAL A 40 23.67 2.67 1.43
C VAL A 40 24.18 2.74 2.87
N ARG A 41 23.45 2.19 3.83
CA ARG A 41 23.84 2.18 5.25
C ARG A 41 24.68 0.96 5.65
N GLY A 42 24.84 -0.04 4.78
CA GLY A 42 25.64 -1.23 5.04
C GLY A 42 25.09 -2.12 6.16
N GLN A 43 23.79 -2.05 6.46
CA GLN A 43 23.20 -2.93 7.46
C GLN A 43 23.13 -4.37 6.95
N LEU A 44 23.35 -5.32 7.86
CA LEU A 44 23.14 -6.74 7.59
C LEU A 44 21.67 -6.98 7.26
N PHE A 45 21.43 -7.56 6.08
CA PHE A 45 20.08 -7.90 5.65
C PHE A 45 19.57 -9.10 6.45
N ALA A 46 18.52 -8.88 7.24
CA ALA A 46 17.81 -9.92 7.99
C ALA A 46 16.48 -10.24 7.28
N PRO A 47 16.43 -11.28 6.44
CA PRO A 47 15.28 -11.55 5.58
C PRO A 47 14.00 -11.88 6.38
N GLU A 48 14.11 -12.50 7.54
CA GLU A 48 12.96 -12.84 8.40
C GLU A 48 12.30 -11.58 8.97
N ALA A 49 13.10 -10.65 9.49
CA ALA A 49 12.61 -9.39 10.05
C ALA A 49 12.02 -8.48 8.95
N TYR A 50 12.66 -8.47 7.78
CA TYR A 50 12.14 -7.76 6.61
C TYR A 50 10.82 -8.36 6.10
N GLY A 51 10.71 -9.69 6.06
CA GLY A 51 9.48 -10.40 5.70
C GLY A 51 8.33 -10.13 6.67
N MET A 52 8.61 -10.14 7.98
CA MET A 52 7.61 -9.78 9.00
C MET A 52 7.12 -8.33 8.85
N GLY A 53 8.03 -7.38 8.61
CA GLY A 53 7.67 -5.98 8.41
C GLY A 53 6.90 -5.72 7.11
N LEU A 54 7.22 -6.45 6.04
CA LEU A 54 6.47 -6.39 4.78
C LEU A 54 5.06 -6.99 4.94
N GLY A 55 4.95 -8.13 5.63
CA GLY A 55 3.67 -8.76 5.94
C GLY A 55 2.77 -7.87 6.80
N SER A 56 3.32 -7.18 7.79
CA SER A 56 2.55 -6.24 8.63
C SER A 56 2.11 -4.99 7.86
N ALA A 57 2.95 -4.45 6.97
CA ALA A 57 2.59 -3.32 6.11
C ALA A 57 1.43 -3.67 5.16
N ILE A 58 1.44 -4.86 4.57
CA ILE A 58 0.35 -5.36 3.72
C ILE A 58 -0.91 -5.57 4.56
N ALA A 59 -0.80 -6.20 5.74
CA ALA A 59 -1.92 -6.41 6.64
C ALA A 59 -2.56 -5.09 7.07
N ALA A 60 -1.76 -4.07 7.39
CA ALA A 60 -2.25 -2.73 7.74
C ALA A 60 -3.00 -2.07 6.58
N GLY A 61 -2.50 -2.21 5.35
CA GLY A 61 -3.20 -1.74 4.14
C GLY A 61 -4.54 -2.45 3.93
N ALA A 62 -4.57 -3.77 4.08
CA ALA A 62 -5.79 -4.58 3.98
C ALA A 62 -6.81 -4.25 5.09
N PHE A 63 -6.35 -4.04 6.33
CA PHE A 63 -7.20 -3.59 7.44
C PHE A 63 -7.75 -2.19 7.19
N GLY A 64 -6.93 -1.24 6.72
CA GLY A 64 -7.38 0.11 6.37
C GLY A 64 -8.44 0.11 5.28
N MET A 65 -8.26 -0.71 4.24
CA MET A 65 -9.26 -0.92 3.18
C MET A 65 -10.55 -1.58 3.71
N GLY A 66 -10.44 -2.62 4.54
CA GLY A 66 -11.58 -3.29 5.16
C GLY A 66 -12.37 -2.37 6.11
N LEU A 67 -11.67 -1.46 6.81
CA LEU A 67 -12.27 -0.45 7.66
C LEU A 67 -13.00 0.61 6.82
N LYS A 68 -12.42 1.05 5.70
CA LYS A 68 -13.09 1.93 4.74
C LYS A 68 -14.36 1.27 4.16
N ALA A 69 -14.33 -0.02 3.86
CA ALA A 69 -15.49 -0.75 3.36
C ALA A 69 -16.63 -0.82 4.40
N ARG A 70 -16.31 -1.00 5.69
CA ARG A 70 -17.30 -1.03 6.77
C ARG A 70 -17.89 0.33 7.12
N PHE A 71 -17.09 1.40 7.16
CA PHE A 71 -17.56 2.73 7.55
C PHE A 71 -18.03 3.60 6.38
N GLY A 72 -17.56 3.33 5.15
CA GLY A 72 -17.99 4.02 3.93
C GLY A 72 -19.26 3.45 3.29
N GLY A 73 -19.68 2.24 3.67
CA GLY A 73 -20.87 1.57 3.14
C GLY A 73 -22.21 2.07 3.70
N ASN A 74 -22.20 2.86 4.78
CA ASN A 74 -23.43 3.27 5.48
C ASN A 74 -24.02 4.62 5.01
N ALA A 75 -23.47 5.22 3.94
CA ALA A 75 -23.93 6.51 3.42
C ALA A 75 -24.97 6.40 2.28
N ARG A 76 -25.58 5.23 2.03
CA ARG A 76 -26.63 5.05 1.00
C ARG A 76 -27.94 4.45 1.52
N CYS A 77 -28.35 4.82 2.73
CA CYS A 77 -29.78 4.80 3.06
C CYS A 77 -30.33 6.19 2.82
N GLN A 78 -30.77 6.44 1.58
CA GLN A 78 -31.64 7.57 1.25
C GLN A 78 -33.01 6.97 0.90
N PRO A 79 -34.12 7.41 1.52
CA PRO A 79 -35.45 7.19 0.94
C PRO A 79 -35.62 8.01 -0.35
#